data_AF-A0A2S9GR39-F1
#
_entry.id   AF-A0A2S9GR39-F1
#
_cell.length_a   1.000
_cell.length_b   1.000
_cell.length_c   1.000
_cell.angle_alpha   90.00
_cell.angle_beta   90.00
_cell.angle_gamma   90.00
#
_symmetry.space_group_name_H-M   'P 1'
#
loop_
_entity.id
_entity.type
_entity.pdbx_description
1 polymer ?
#
loop_
_entity_poly.entity_id
_entity_poly.type
_entity_poly.pdbx_seq_one_letter_code
_entity_poly.pdbx_strand_id
1 'polypeptide(L)' 'DDKGVDVLIYNVQTEGSVPQQIRTAAEQAGIPVVDVTETVPPGISSFETWQVDQLNALAEALGVGS' A
#
# COMPACT_ATOMS: atom_id res chain seq x y z
N ASP A 1 -15.68 20.91 -0.37
CA ASP A 1 -15.24 19.56 -0.74
C ASP A 1 -14.26 19.08 0.31
N ASP A 2 -14.71 18.19 1.19
CA ASP A 2 -13.81 17.54 2.13
C ASP A 2 -12.91 16.59 1.34
N LYS A 3 -11.61 16.88 1.31
CA LYS A 3 -10.61 15.99 0.71
C LYS A 3 -10.41 14.81 1.64
N GLY A 4 -11.09 13.70 1.38
CA GLY A 4 -10.87 12.42 2.04
C GLY A 4 -9.63 11.71 1.50
N VAL A 5 -9.12 10.74 2.26
CA VAL A 5 -8.07 9.80 1.82
C VAL A 5 -8.75 8.48 1.52
N ASP A 6 -8.57 7.97 0.30
CA ASP A 6 -9.20 6.72 -0.15
C ASP A 6 -8.36 5.48 0.19
N VAL A 7 -7.04 5.61 0.25
CA VAL A 7 -6.10 4.52 0.54
C VAL A 7 -4.78 5.07 1.11
N LEU A 8 -4.14 4.31 2.01
CA LEU A 8 -2.75 4.54 2.41
C LEU A 8 -1.84 3.55 1.70
N ILE A 9 -0.86 4.03 0.93
CA ILE A 9 0.23 3.20 0.40
C ILE A 9 1.34 3.16 1.45
N TYR A 10 1.69 1.96 1.91
CA TYR A 10 2.63 1.75 3.01
C TYR A 10 3.83 0.93 2.56
N ASN A 11 5.02 1.53 2.52
CA ASN A 11 6.24 0.79 2.24
C ASN A 11 6.69 -0.03 3.47
N VAL A 12 6.59 -1.36 3.38
CA VAL A 12 6.93 -2.27 4.47
C VAL A 12 8.43 -2.31 4.78
N GLN A 13 9.27 -1.74 3.91
CA GLN A 13 10.71 -1.64 4.11
C GLN A 13 11.12 -0.37 4.86
N THR A 14 10.15 0.50 5.20
CA THR A 14 10.39 1.67 6.04
C THR A 14 10.17 1.33 7.51
N GLU A 15 11.22 1.47 8.31
CA GLU A 15 11.17 1.28 9.77
C GLU A 15 10.96 2.61 10.51
N GLY A 16 10.33 2.57 11.68
CA GLY A 16 10.24 3.75 12.54
C GLY A 16 9.11 3.71 13.56
N SER A 17 8.79 4.87 14.13
CA SER A 17 7.57 5.08 14.92
C SER A 17 6.54 5.93 14.17
N VAL A 18 6.97 6.76 13.23
CA VAL A 18 6.10 7.67 12.47
C VAL A 18 5.29 6.94 11.40
N PRO A 19 5.89 6.12 10.49
CA PRO A 19 5.10 5.34 9.53
C PRO A 19 4.05 4.46 10.21
N GLN A 20 4.39 3.86 11.35
CA GLN A 20 3.55 2.97 12.13
C GLN A 20 2.36 3.71 12.74
N GLN A 21 2.57 4.93 13.24
CA GLN A 21 1.49 5.80 13.70
C GLN A 21 0.54 6.18 12.55
N ILE A 22 1.07 6.46 11.36
CA ILE A 22 0.26 6.77 10.17
C ILE A 22 -0.56 5.55 9.74
N ARG A 23 0.06 4.35 9.70
CA ARG A 23 -0.64 3.09 9.43
C ARG A 23 -1.77 2.85 10.43
N THR A 24 -1.49 2.99 11.72
CA THR A 24 -2.47 2.82 12.80
C THR A 24 -3.64 3.81 12.63
N ALA A 25 -3.36 5.06 12.28
CA ALA A 25 -4.41 6.07 12.07
C ALA A 25 -5.29 5.74 10.86
N ALA A 26 -4.71 5.26 9.76
CA ALA A 26 -5.46 4.83 8.57
C ALA A 26 -6.38 3.63 8.89
N GLU A 27 -5.84 2.61 9.56
CA GLU A 27 -6.60 1.43 9.99
C GLU A 27 -7.77 1.82 10.92
N GLN A 28 -7.54 2.73 11.88
CA GLN A 28 -8.60 3.24 12.77
C GLN A 28 -9.67 4.06 12.05
N ALA A 29 -9.30 4.75 10.97
CA ALA A 29 -10.22 5.50 10.12
C ALA A 29 -10.97 4.63 9.10
N GLY A 30 -10.69 3.32 9.05
CA GLY A 30 -11.24 2.40 8.05
C GLY A 30 -10.71 2.64 6.64
N ILE A 31 -9.58 3.35 6.52
CA ILE A 31 -8.90 3.59 5.24
C ILE A 31 -8.09 2.32 4.92
N PRO A 32 -8.29 1.70 3.74
CA PRO A 32 -7.49 0.56 3.31
C PRO A 32 -6.00 0.89 3.27
N VAL A 33 -5.18 -0.06 3.71
CA VAL A 33 -3.71 0.04 3.65
C VAL A 33 -3.20 -0.94 2.61
N VAL A 34 -2.45 -0.45 1.64
CA VAL A 34 -1.80 -1.25 0.60
C VAL A 34 -0.31 -1.32 0.92
N ASP A 35 0.13 -2.50 1.32
CA ASP A 35 1.54 -2.78 1.57
C ASP A 35 2.30 -2.87 0.24
N VAL A 36 3.42 -2.15 0.15
CA VAL A 36 4.33 -2.15 -1.01
C VAL A 36 5.78 -2.31 -0.56
N THR A 37 6.65 -2.69 -1.48
CA THR A 37 8.10 -2.55 -1.34
C THR A 37 8.62 -1.52 -2.35
N GLU A 38 9.78 -0.93 -2.07
CA GLU A 38 10.51 -0.07 -3.01
C GLU A 38 11.58 -0.83 -3.78
N THR A 39 12.02 -1.95 -3.22
CA THR A 39 12.98 -2.86 -3.83
C THR A 39 12.35 -4.22 -4.03
N VAL A 40 12.86 -4.96 -5.02
CA VAL A 40 12.35 -6.28 -5.38
C VAL A 40 12.38 -7.21 -4.15
N PRO A 41 11.24 -7.78 -3.73
CA PRO A 41 11.19 -8.70 -2.62
C PRO A 41 12.02 -9.97 -2.88
N PRO A 42 12.56 -10.62 -1.84
CA PRO A 42 13.19 -11.93 -1.99
C PRO A 42 12.26 -12.94 -2.64
N GLY A 43 12.78 -13.73 -3.58
CA GLY A 43 12.00 -14.77 -4.26
C GLY A 43 11.20 -14.31 -5.47
N ILE A 44 11.20 -13.01 -5.80
CA ILE A 44 10.60 -12.51 -7.04
C ILE A 44 11.65 -12.40 -8.14
N SER A 45 11.39 -13.04 -9.28
CA SER A 45 12.31 -13.08 -10.44
C SER A 45 11.96 -12.10 -11.55
N SER A 46 10.80 -11.45 -11.47
CA SER A 46 10.28 -10.55 -12.50
C SER A 46 9.90 -9.20 -11.89
N PHE A 47 10.56 -8.14 -12.37
CA PHE A 47 10.22 -6.77 -12.02
C PHE A 47 8.80 -6.42 -12.45
N GLU A 48 8.39 -6.84 -13.65
CA GLU A 48 7.07 -6.55 -14.21
C GLU A 48 5.98 -7.21 -13.35
N THR A 49 6.15 -8.48 -12.99
CA THR A 49 5.18 -9.19 -12.14
C THR A 49 5.04 -8.51 -10.78
N TRP A 50 6.16 -8.16 -10.14
CA TRP A 50 6.13 -7.43 -8.86
C TRP A 50 5.37 -6.10 -8.95
N GLN A 51 5.67 -5.29 -9.96
CA GLN A 51 5.02 -3.99 -10.11
C GLN A 51 3.53 -4.13 -10.44
N VAL A 52 3.15 -5.12 -11.24
CA VAL A 52 1.75 -5.43 -11.57
C VAL A 52 0.99 -5.90 -10.32
N ASP A 53 1.59 -6.74 -9.47
CA ASP A 53 0.94 -7.20 -8.24
C ASP A 53 0.64 -6.04 -7.29
N GLN A 54 1.56 -5.08 -7.14
CA GLN A 54 1.30 -3.87 -6.33
C GLN A 54 0.22 -2.97 -6.95
N LEU A 55 0.18 -2.86 -8.28
CA LEU A 55 -0.89 -2.14 -8.99
C LEU A 55 -2.26 -2.80 -8.80
N ASN A 56 -2.31 -4.13 -8.85
CA ASN A 56 -3.55 -4.89 -8.64
C ASN A 56 -4.06 -4.70 -7.20
N ALA A 57 -3.19 -4.83 -6.20
CA ALA A 57 -3.56 -4.60 -4.80
C ALA A 57 -4.10 -3.17 -4.56
N LEU A 58 -3.49 -2.17 -5.22
CA LEU A 58 -3.98 -0.80 -5.17
C LEU A 58 -5.34 -0.64 -5.87
N ALA A 59 -5.52 -1.25 -7.04
CA ALA A 59 -6.77 -1.19 -7.78
C ALA A 59 -7.93 -1.84 -7.01
N GLU A 60 -7.69 -2.97 -6.35
CA GLU A 60 -8.64 -3.63 -5.45
C GLU A 60 -9.01 -2.73 -4.27
N ALA A 61 -8.03 -2.12 -3.60
CA ALA A 61 -8.27 -1.22 -2.47
C ALA A 61 -9.10 0.01 -2.86
N LEU A 62 -8.92 0.52 -4.08
CA LEU A 62 -9.69 1.64 -4.64
C LEU A 62 -11.05 1.22 -5.22
N GLY A 63 -11.36 -0.08 -5.27
CA GLY A 63 -12.59 -0.60 -5.88
C GLY A 63 -12.68 -0.37 -7.39
N VAL A 64 -11.53 -0.21 -8.06
CA VAL A 64 -11.41 -0.05 -9.53
C VAL A 64 -10.81 -1.27 -10.21
N GLY A 65 -10.40 -2.27 -9.42
CA GLY A 65 -10.04 -3.61 -9.89
C GLY A 65 -11.25 -4.33 -10.50
N SER A 66 -11.00 -5.09 -11.57
CA SER A 66 -12.04 -5.86 -12.29
C SER A 66 -12.32 -7.20 -11.63
#